data_AF-A0A258JJX9-F1
#
_entry.id   AF-A0A258JJX9-F1
#
_cell.length_a   1.000
_cell.length_b   1.000
_cell.length_c   1.000
_cell.angle_alpha   90.00
_cell.angle_beta   90.00
_cell.angle_gamma   90.00
#
_symmetry.space_group_name_H-M   'P 1'
#
loop_
_entity.id
_entity.type
_entity.pdbx_description
1 polymer ?
#
loop_
_entity_poly.entity_id
_entity_poly.type
_entity_poly.pdbx_seq_one_letter_code
_entity_poly.pdbx_strand_id
1 'polypeptide(L)'
;MKKQQIWFCVVSFFVVALLSLSGLKAQNLFFEKISGRDANPVTQIHGIAKDSIGYVWFGSWNGAYRYDGKTFDFFYHNPKDKTSLPNNRIVILFLIKN
;
A
#
# COMPACT_ATOMS: atom_id res chain seq x y z
N MET A 1 18.98 -24.32 47.27
CA MET A 1 18.47 -23.13 46.55
C MET A 1 19.42 -22.61 45.47
N LYS A 2 20.72 -22.34 45.75
CA LYS A 2 21.68 -21.80 44.76
C LYS A 2 21.92 -22.66 43.50
N LYS A 3 21.97 -23.99 43.62
CA LYS A 3 22.16 -24.90 42.45
C LYS A 3 21.02 -24.85 41.43
N GLN A 4 19.77 -24.72 41.89
CA GLN A 4 18.62 -24.62 40.99
C GLN A 4 18.61 -23.29 40.23
N GLN A 5 18.99 -22.18 40.89
CA GLN A 5 19.08 -20.88 40.23
C GLN A 5 20.18 -20.85 39.14
N ILE A 6 21.34 -21.46 39.41
CA ILE A 6 22.42 -21.58 38.42
C ILE A 6 21.95 -22.37 37.19
N TRP A 7 21.24 -23.47 37.43
CA TRP A 7 20.70 -24.30 36.34
C TRP A 7 19.71 -23.53 35.46
N PHE A 8 18.80 -22.74 36.04
CA PHE A 8 17.90 -21.87 35.28
C PHE A 8 18.64 -20.83 34.42
N CYS A 9 19.68 -20.18 34.95
CA CYS A 9 20.47 -19.20 34.19
C CYS A 9 21.20 -19.84 33.01
N VAL A 10 21.76 -21.05 33.20
CA VAL A 10 22.44 -21.79 32.14
C VAL A 10 21.46 -22.18 31.04
N VAL A 11 20.29 -22.73 31.39
CA VAL A 11 19.25 -23.07 30.41
C VAL A 11 18.80 -21.83 29.63
N SER A 12 18.55 -20.71 30.33
CA SER A 12 18.17 -19.45 29.69
C SER A 12 19.24 -18.94 28.71
N PHE A 13 20.51 -19.00 29.10
CA PHE A 13 21.63 -18.62 28.22
C PHE A 13 21.68 -19.48 26.96
N PHE A 14 21.53 -20.81 27.09
CA PHE A 14 21.51 -21.71 25.94
C PHE A 14 20.31 -21.48 25.01
N VAL A 15 19.13 -21.17 25.56
CA VAL A 15 17.94 -20.83 24.77
C VAL A 15 18.15 -19.55 23.97
N VAL A 16 18.71 -18.51 24.58
CA VAL A 16 19.00 -17.23 23.89
C VAL A 16 20.09 -17.41 22.82
N ALA A 17 21.12 -18.21 23.11
CA ALA A 17 22.17 -18.51 22.14
C ALA A 17 21.64 -19.29 20.91
N LEU A 18 20.75 -20.27 21.13
CA LEU A 18 20.09 -21.04 20.07
C LEU A 18 19.19 -20.15 19.19
N LEU A 19 18.43 -19.25 19.81
CA LEU A 19 17.57 -18.30 19.07
C LEU A 19 18.41 -17.33 18.22
N SER A 20 19.57 -16.90 18.72
CA SER A 20 20.47 -15.99 18.00
C SER A 20 21.13 -16.65 16.77
N LEU A 21 21.31 -17.97 16.78
CA LEU A 21 21.88 -18.75 15.67
C LEU A 21 20.87 -19.03 14.55
N SER A 22 19.56 -18.85 14.78
CA SER A 22 18.51 -19.19 13.82
C SER A 22 18.39 -18.26 12.59
N GLY A 23 19.29 -17.28 12.43
CA GLY A 23 19.38 -16.47 11.22
C GLY A 23 18.06 -15.79 10.85
N LEU A 24 17.56 -14.92 11.73
CA LEU A 24 16.32 -14.18 11.51
C LEU A 24 16.40 -13.39 10.19
N LYS A 25 15.60 -13.79 9.19
CA LYS A 25 15.42 -13.03 7.96
C LYS A 25 14.19 -12.13 8.08
N ALA A 26 14.34 -10.87 7.66
CA ALA A 26 13.20 -9.97 7.50
C ALA A 26 12.28 -10.45 6.35
N GLN A 27 11.07 -9.92 6.28
CA GLN A 27 10.17 -10.20 5.16
C GLN A 27 10.80 -9.74 3.83
N ASN A 28 10.67 -10.57 2.79
CA ASN A 28 10.98 -10.15 1.44
C ASN A 28 9.83 -9.27 0.94
N LEU A 29 10.13 -8.00 0.66
CA LEU A 29 9.17 -7.08 0.05
C LEU A 29 9.04 -7.42 -1.44
N PHE A 30 7.85 -7.84 -1.86
CA PHE A 30 7.50 -8.00 -3.25
C PHE A 30 6.72 -6.76 -3.73
N PHE A 31 7.10 -6.23 -4.89
CA PHE A 31 6.43 -5.12 -5.52
C PHE A 31 5.96 -5.53 -6.91
N GLU A 32 4.66 -5.42 -7.14
CA GLU A 32 4.08 -5.59 -8.48
C GLU A 32 3.86 -4.22 -9.11
N LYS A 33 4.37 -4.04 -10.34
CA LYS A 33 4.09 -2.84 -11.10
C LYS A 33 2.75 -2.98 -11.81
N ILE A 34 1.75 -2.29 -11.28
CA ILE A 34 0.44 -2.15 -11.91
C ILE A 34 0.48 -0.93 -12.82
N SER A 35 0.23 -1.10 -14.12
CA SER A 35 0.25 0.00 -15.10
C SER A 35 -1.16 0.24 -15.64
N GLY A 36 -1.51 1.50 -15.88
CA GLY A 36 -2.75 1.85 -16.61
C GLY A 36 -2.70 1.35 -18.05
N ARG A 37 -3.86 1.25 -18.70
CA ARG A 37 -3.99 0.88 -20.12
C ARG A 37 -3.11 1.78 -21.00
N ASP A 38 -2.58 1.23 -22.10
CA ASP A 38 -1.65 1.90 -23.02
C ASP A 38 -2.14 3.28 -23.52
N ALA A 39 -3.46 3.47 -23.62
CA ALA A 39 -4.06 4.74 -24.04
C ALA A 39 -3.97 5.86 -22.98
N ASN A 40 -3.88 5.53 -21.69
CA ASN A 40 -3.86 6.47 -20.57
C ASN A 40 -2.90 5.97 -19.48
N PRO A 41 -1.59 6.11 -19.69
CA PRO A 41 -0.61 5.67 -18.71
C PRO A 41 -0.80 6.44 -17.41
N VAL A 42 -0.83 5.69 -16.30
CA VAL A 42 -0.77 6.28 -14.96
C VAL A 42 0.57 7.02 -14.85
N THR A 43 0.50 8.34 -14.71
CA THR A 43 1.69 9.20 -14.57
C THR A 43 2.00 9.45 -13.09
N GLN A 44 2.49 10.63 -12.73
CA GLN A 44 2.77 10.99 -11.34
C GLN A 44 1.48 10.94 -10.51
N ILE A 45 1.54 10.14 -9.46
CA ILE A 45 0.48 10.03 -8.47
C ILE A 45 0.78 10.97 -7.31
N HIS A 46 -0.18 11.80 -6.95
CA HIS A 46 -0.09 12.78 -5.86
C HIS A 46 -0.95 12.40 -4.65
N GLY A 47 -1.96 11.54 -4.84
CA GLY A 47 -2.82 11.07 -3.77
C GLY A 47 -3.27 9.65 -3.99
N ILE A 48 -3.39 8.89 -2.90
CA ILE A 48 -3.90 7.50 -2.90
C ILE A 48 -4.92 7.38 -1.77
N ALA A 49 -6.07 6.79 -2.06
CA ALA A 49 -7.10 6.54 -1.05
C ALA A 49 -7.86 5.24 -1.37
N LYS A 50 -8.27 4.49 -0.35
CA LYS A 50 -9.11 3.28 -0.54
C LYS A 50 -10.49 3.52 0.05
N ASP A 51 -11.53 3.34 -0.77
CA ASP A 51 -12.91 3.51 -0.31
C ASP A 51 -13.42 2.31 0.53
N SER A 52 -14.63 2.46 1.08
CA SER A 52 -15.23 1.48 1.98
C SER A 52 -15.62 0.17 1.30
N ILE A 53 -15.84 0.20 -0.02
CA ILE A 53 -16.23 -0.96 -0.82
C ILE A 53 -15.04 -1.66 -1.48
N GLY A 54 -13.85 -1.07 -1.39
CA GLY A 54 -12.59 -1.73 -1.69
C GLY A 54 -11.83 -1.18 -2.90
N TYR A 55 -12.36 -0.18 -3.62
CA TYR A 55 -11.63 0.44 -4.72
C TYR A 55 -10.49 1.31 -4.21
N VAL A 56 -9.40 1.33 -4.96
CA VAL A 56 -8.26 2.21 -4.72
C VAL A 56 -8.30 3.35 -5.73
N TRP A 57 -8.31 4.56 -5.23
CA TRP A 57 -8.32 5.79 -5.99
C TRP A 57 -6.91 6.39 -6.02
N PHE A 58 -6.50 6.87 -7.19
CA PHE A 58 -5.23 7.53 -7.43
C PHE A 58 -5.48 8.90 -8.06
N GLY A 59 -4.97 9.96 -7.44
CA GLY A 59 -5.01 11.32 -7.97
C GLY A 59 -3.73 11.61 -8.76
N SER A 60 -3.85 12.12 -9.98
CA SER A 60 -2.73 12.51 -10.84
C SER A 60 -2.94 13.91 -11.41
N TRP A 61 -1.97 14.43 -12.16
CA TRP A 61 -2.15 15.67 -12.93
C TRP A 61 -3.02 15.52 -14.18
N ASN A 62 -3.25 14.28 -14.64
CA ASN A 62 -4.02 14.00 -15.84
C ASN A 62 -5.47 13.58 -15.54
N GLY A 63 -5.83 13.44 -14.27
CA GLY A 63 -7.14 12.95 -13.83
C GLY A 63 -7.04 12.03 -12.62
N ALA A 64 -8.14 11.35 -12.33
CA ALA A 64 -8.23 10.33 -11.29
C ALA A 64 -8.31 8.93 -11.90
N TYR A 65 -7.66 7.96 -11.27
CA TYR A 65 -7.78 6.55 -11.61
C TYR A 65 -8.46 5.81 -10.46
N ARG A 66 -9.38 4.91 -10.78
CA ARG A 66 -9.98 3.97 -9.82
C ARG A 66 -9.58 2.56 -10.19
N TYR A 67 -9.07 1.80 -9.23
CA TYR A 67 -8.60 0.43 -9.40
C TYR A 67 -9.44 -0.53 -8.58
N ASP A 68 -9.90 -1.61 -9.22
CA ASP A 68 -10.75 -2.64 -8.63
C ASP A 68 -9.99 -3.91 -8.21
N GLY A 69 -8.65 -3.93 -8.40
CA GLY A 69 -7.82 -5.12 -8.21
C GLY A 69 -7.44 -5.83 -9.50
N LYS A 70 -8.01 -5.44 -10.64
CA LYS A 70 -7.70 -6.01 -11.97
C LYS A 70 -7.58 -4.95 -13.06
N THR A 71 -8.41 -3.91 -13.02
CA THR A 71 -8.57 -2.92 -14.07
C THR A 71 -8.63 -1.51 -13.52
N PHE A 72 -8.26 -0.54 -14.37
CA PHE A 72 -8.34 0.87 -14.07
C PHE A 72 -9.47 1.54 -14.87
N ASP A 73 -10.32 2.27 -14.15
CA ASP A 73 -11.20 3.30 -14.69
C ASP A 73 -10.48 4.65 -14.63
N PHE A 74 -10.57 5.44 -15.70
CA PHE A 74 -9.93 6.75 -15.81
C PHE A 74 -10.97 7.85 -15.91
N PHE A 75 -10.85 8.83 -15.02
CA PHE A 75 -11.73 10.00 -14.93
C PHE A 75 -10.91 11.25 -15.22
N TYR A 76 -11.40 12.07 -16.14
CA TYR A 76 -10.74 13.30 -16.58
C TYR A 76 -11.78 14.40 -16.85
N HIS A 77 -11.31 15.63 -17.00
CA HIS A 77 -12.10 16.78 -17.37
C HIS A 77 -12.45 16.73 -18.86
N ASN A 78 -13.74 16.71 -19.15
CA ASN A 78 -14.27 16.80 -20.50
C ASN A 78 -15.20 18.03 -20.60
N PRO A 79 -14.82 19.09 -21.34
CA PRO A 79 -15.63 20.30 -21.47
C PRO A 79 -17.05 20.07 -22.03
N LYS A 80 -17.28 18.95 -22.72
CA LYS A 80 -18.58 18.58 -23.30
C LYS A 80 -19.48 17.79 -22.33
N ASP A 81 -18.94 17.35 -21.20
CA ASP A 81 -19.64 16.53 -20.22
C ASP A 81 -19.62 17.20 -18.84
N LYS A 82 -20.79 17.67 -18.41
CA LYS A 82 -20.97 18.34 -17.12
C LYS A 82 -20.81 17.41 -15.92
N THR A 83 -20.84 16.10 -16.13
CA THR A 83 -20.64 15.09 -15.09
C THR A 83 -19.18 14.67 -14.94
N SER A 84 -18.32 15.13 -15.85
CA SER A 84 -16.88 14.89 -15.80
C SER A 84 -16.19 15.68 -14.68
N LEU A 85 -14.91 15.39 -14.43
CA LEU A 85 -14.17 16.11 -13.41
C LEU A 85 -14.11 17.62 -13.75
N PRO A 86 -14.20 18.52 -12.75
CA PRO A 86 -14.04 19.94 -12.99
C PRO A 86 -12.61 20.33 -13.39
N ASN A 87 -11.61 19.51 -13.05
CA ASN A 87 -10.21 19.69 -13.42
C ASN A 87 -9.47 18.34 -13.45
N ASN A 88 -8.45 18.22 -14.30
CA ASN A 88 -7.56 17.06 -14.35
C ASN A 88 -6.56 17.01 -13.18
N ARG A 89 -6.19 18.17 -12.63
CA ARG A 89 -5.13 18.26 -11.63
C ARG A 89 -5.65 17.88 -10.23
N ILE A 90 -5.53 16.60 -9.90
CA ILE A 90 -5.94 16.05 -8.61
C ILE A 90 -4.73 16.00 -7.67
N VAL A 91 -4.73 16.89 -6.67
CA VAL A 91 -3.63 17.00 -5.68
C VAL A 91 -3.93 16.17 -4.44
N ILE A 92 -5.19 16.14 -4.01
CA ILE A 92 -5.64 15.47 -2.78
C ILE A 92 -6.92 14.70 -3.08
N LEU A 93 -7.04 13.51 -2.48
CA LEU A 93 -8.26 12.72 -2.46
C LEU A 93 -8.82 12.73 -1.03
N PHE A 94 -10.10 13.08 -0.88
CA PHE A 94 -10.80 13.01 0.40
C PHE A 94 -11.93 12.00 0.30
N LEU A 95 -11.90 10.98 1.16
CA LEU A 95 -12.97 9.98 1.25
C LEU A 95 -13.87 10.34 2.42
N ILE A 96 -15.14 10.56 2.12
CA ILE A 96 -16.17 10.75 3.14
C ILE A 96 -16.61 9.35 3.59
N LYS A 97 -16.35 9.02 4.85
CA LYS A 97 -16.99 7.86 5.49
C LYS A 97 -18.38 8.30 5.95
N ASN A 98 -19.42 7.64 5.45
CA ASN A 98 -20.73 7.63 6.08
C ASN A 98 -20.74 6.68 7.27
#